data_AF-A0ABD5UCW9-F1
#
_entry.id   AF-A0ABD5UCW9-F1
#
_cell.length_a   1.000
_cell.length_b   1.000
_cell.length_c   1.000
_cell.angle_alpha   90.00
_cell.angle_beta   90.00
_cell.angle_gamma   90.00
#
_symmetry.space_group_name_H-M   'P 1'
#
loop_
_entity.id
_entity.type
_entity.pdbx_description
1 polymer ?
#
loop_
_entity_poly.entity_id
_entity_poly.type
_entity_poly.pdbx_seq_one_letter_code
_entity_poly.pdbx_strand_id
1 'polypeptide(L)'
;MSIPDLAPIRESLDARIEELEEEQKRQEERHEGDGSTPAVWDKVEPKIRRGVVEDCQDDLDGVDEPDEIFRILAEWRRNENREWEFNRNSSTVENERNNIKTAEIRIWKEELIELIPESEFKTCGLCESIQMPKIDRRRSRGYVWECPDCF
;
A
#
# COMPACT_ATOMS: atom_id res chain seq x y z
N MET A 1 3.01 9.67 -22.28
CA MET A 1 2.51 9.84 -20.90
C MET A 1 3.43 10.82 -20.22
N SER A 2 2.88 11.83 -19.57
CA SER A 2 3.65 12.65 -18.62
C SER A 2 3.54 12.00 -17.25
N ILE A 3 4.56 12.15 -16.42
CA ILE A 3 4.50 11.69 -15.03
C ILE A 3 3.45 12.56 -14.32
N PRO A 4 2.43 11.99 -13.66
CA PRO A 4 1.52 12.74 -12.83
C PRO A 4 2.28 13.45 -11.71
N ASP A 5 1.73 14.56 -11.22
CA ASP A 5 2.30 15.25 -10.08
C ASP A 5 2.14 14.39 -8.81
N LEU A 6 3.26 13.90 -8.29
CA LEU A 6 3.32 13.08 -7.08
C LEU A 6 3.49 13.92 -5.80
N ALA A 7 3.65 15.23 -5.89
CA ALA A 7 3.80 16.08 -4.70
C ALA A 7 2.62 15.93 -3.72
N PRO A 8 1.35 15.87 -4.15
CA PRO A 8 0.22 15.75 -3.22
C PRO A 8 0.26 14.46 -2.39
N ILE A 9 0.53 13.30 -3.00
CA ILE A 9 0.59 12.03 -2.26
C ILE A 9 1.82 11.96 -1.36
N ARG A 10 2.95 12.55 -1.77
CA ARG A 10 4.15 12.63 -0.90
C ARG A 10 3.88 13.46 0.34
N GLU A 11 3.24 14.61 0.20
CA GLU A 11 2.83 15.43 1.35
C GLU A 11 1.85 14.70 2.28
N SER A 12 0.89 13.93 1.72
CA SER A 12 0.00 13.09 2.52
C SER A 12 0.74 11.98 3.27
N LEU A 13 1.70 11.32 2.63
CA LEU A 13 2.54 10.28 3.23
C LEU A 13 3.36 10.85 4.39
N ASP A 14 4.03 11.99 4.19
CA ASP A 14 4.78 12.71 5.24
C ASP A 14 3.89 13.04 6.45
N ALA A 15 2.72 13.62 6.20
CA ALA A 15 1.77 13.98 7.25
C ALA A 15 1.28 12.73 8.02
N ARG A 16 1.08 11.60 7.32
CA ARG A 16 0.69 10.35 7.97
C ARG A 16 1.82 9.78 8.83
N ILE A 17 3.08 9.85 8.36
CA ILE A 17 4.24 9.39 9.14
C ILE A 17 4.29 10.15 10.46
N GLU A 18 4.21 11.49 10.41
CA GLU A 18 4.22 12.34 11.61
C GLU A 18 3.05 12.00 12.55
N GLU A 19 1.83 11.84 12.03
CA GLU A 19 0.65 11.45 12.83
C GLU A 19 0.88 10.12 13.56
N LEU A 20 1.44 9.12 12.87
CA LEU A 20 1.69 7.79 13.42
C LEU A 20 2.84 7.78 14.43
N GLU A 21 3.85 8.64 14.27
CA GLU A 21 4.90 8.85 15.27
C GLU A 21 4.33 9.43 16.56
N GLU A 22 3.48 10.46 16.46
CA GLU A 22 2.82 11.07 17.61
C GLU A 22 1.84 10.10 18.30
N GLU A 23 1.08 9.32 17.51
CA GLU A 23 0.20 8.28 18.05
C GLU A 23 1.01 7.20 18.76
N GLN A 24 2.10 6.70 18.17
CA GLN A 24 2.97 5.71 18.80
C GLN A 24 3.47 6.22 20.16
N LYS A 25 3.98 7.45 20.21
CA LYS A 25 4.47 8.05 21.46
C LYS A 25 3.38 8.15 22.52
N ARG A 26 2.17 8.58 22.14
CA ARG A 26 1.01 8.65 23.05
C ARG A 26 0.61 7.28 23.60
N GLN A 27 0.68 6.23 22.78
CA GLN A 27 0.37 4.87 23.20
C GLN A 27 1.45 4.27 24.10
N GLU A 28 2.73 4.56 23.82
CA GLU A 28 3.84 4.16 24.68
C GLU A 28 3.75 4.78 26.09
N GLU A 29 3.41 6.07 26.18
CA GLU A 29 3.20 6.76 27.45
C GLU A 29 1.95 6.26 28.19
N ARG A 30 0.82 6.06 27.49
CA ARG A 30 -0.45 5.59 28.07
C ARG A 30 -0.33 4.21 28.69
N HIS A 31 0.43 3.32 28.06
CA HIS A 31 0.57 1.92 28.43
C HIS A 31 1.92 1.59 29.08
N GLU A 32 2.57 2.58 29.70
CA GLU A 32 3.80 2.39 30.44
C GLU A 32 3.60 1.35 31.57
N GLY A 33 4.44 0.31 31.59
CA GLY A 33 4.32 -0.78 32.57
C GLY A 33 3.14 -1.74 32.34
N ASP A 34 2.25 -1.47 31.38
CA ASP A 34 1.15 -2.36 31.00
C ASP A 34 1.61 -3.35 29.92
N GLY A 35 1.69 -4.63 30.31
CA GLY A 35 2.07 -5.76 29.46
C GLY A 35 0.88 -6.58 28.96
N SER A 36 -0.35 -6.09 29.13
CA SER A 36 -1.54 -6.77 28.61
C SER A 36 -1.51 -6.83 27.07
N THR A 37 -2.07 -7.89 26.49
CA THR A 37 -2.12 -8.06 25.03
C THR A 37 -2.74 -6.85 24.30
N PRO A 38 -3.84 -6.23 24.78
CA PRO A 38 -4.36 -5.00 24.17
C PRO A 38 -3.35 -3.85 24.19
N ALA A 39 -2.73 -3.58 25.33
CA ALA A 39 -1.72 -2.53 25.47
C ALA A 39 -0.51 -2.75 24.55
N VAL A 40 -0.10 -4.01 24.35
CA VAL A 40 0.97 -4.34 23.40
C VAL A 40 0.55 -3.98 21.97
N TRP A 41 -0.69 -4.26 21.59
CA TRP A 41 -1.18 -3.93 20.25
C TRP A 41 -1.36 -2.44 20.04
N ASP A 42 -1.90 -1.70 21.01
CA ASP A 42 -2.04 -0.25 20.95
C ASP A 42 -0.67 0.44 20.71
N LYS A 43 0.41 -0.12 21.30
CA LYS A 43 1.79 0.34 21.07
C LYS A 43 2.35 -0.06 19.70
N VAL A 44 1.98 -1.24 19.19
CA VAL A 44 2.60 -1.86 18.00
C VAL A 44 1.89 -1.47 16.70
N GLU A 45 0.57 -1.29 16.70
CA GLU A 45 -0.21 -0.98 15.50
C GLU A 45 0.27 0.30 14.79
N PRO A 46 0.47 1.45 15.46
CA PRO A 46 0.96 2.66 14.80
C PRO A 46 2.30 2.45 14.11
N LYS A 47 3.19 1.66 14.74
CA LYS A 47 4.50 1.30 14.18
C LYS A 47 4.38 0.42 12.94
N ILE A 48 3.43 -0.53 12.91
CA ILE A 48 3.20 -1.37 11.73
C ILE A 48 2.68 -0.52 10.58
N ARG A 49 1.71 0.36 10.84
CA ARG A 49 1.16 1.28 9.84
C ARG A 49 2.27 2.16 9.29
N ARG A 50 3.07 2.79 10.16
CA ARG A 50 4.14 3.71 9.76
C ARG A 50 5.14 3.03 8.83
N GLY A 51 5.55 1.80 9.13
CA GLY A 51 6.42 1.04 8.23
C GLY A 51 5.86 0.86 6.82
N VAL A 52 4.54 0.69 6.67
CA VAL A 52 3.91 0.62 5.33
C VAL A 52 3.90 1.99 4.64
N VAL A 53 3.66 3.06 5.40
CA VAL A 53 3.68 4.43 4.86
C VAL A 53 5.10 4.80 4.40
N GLU A 54 6.12 4.50 5.21
CA GLU A 54 7.54 4.65 4.88
C GLU A 54 7.90 3.83 3.62
N ASP A 55 7.48 2.55 3.54
CA ASP A 55 7.68 1.73 2.34
C ASP A 55 7.03 2.38 1.09
N CYS A 56 5.81 2.93 1.22
CA CYS A 56 5.13 3.62 0.11
C CYS A 56 5.85 4.91 -0.31
N GLN A 57 6.39 5.66 0.66
CA GLN A 57 7.18 6.86 0.39
C GLN A 57 8.46 6.50 -0.36
N ASP A 58 9.19 5.51 0.12
CA ASP A 58 10.43 5.02 -0.50
C ASP A 58 10.18 4.54 -1.94
N ASP A 59 9.05 3.86 -2.20
CA ASP A 59 8.66 3.43 -3.55
C ASP A 59 8.43 4.62 -4.50
N LEU A 60 7.86 5.73 -4.00
CA LEU A 60 7.65 6.94 -4.80
C LEU A 60 8.90 7.81 -4.91
N ASP A 61 9.84 7.71 -3.98
CA ASP A 61 11.07 8.49 -3.95
C ASP A 61 12.08 7.97 -4.99
N GLY A 62 12.16 8.70 -6.09
CA GLY A 62 13.04 8.37 -7.21
C GLY A 62 12.32 7.95 -8.49
N VAL A 63 10.99 7.99 -8.50
CA VAL A 63 10.19 7.82 -9.73
C VAL A 63 10.53 8.93 -10.73
N ASP A 64 11.18 8.55 -11.82
CA ASP A 64 11.58 9.43 -12.92
C ASP A 64 10.98 9.03 -14.27
N GLU A 65 10.22 7.92 -14.33
CA GLU A 65 9.54 7.44 -15.52
C GLU A 65 8.06 7.08 -15.25
N PRO A 66 7.12 7.39 -16.18
CA PRO A 66 5.71 7.03 -16.03
C PRO A 66 5.45 5.52 -15.88
N ASP A 67 6.28 4.69 -16.53
CA ASP A 67 6.17 3.22 -16.44
C ASP A 67 6.49 2.70 -15.03
N GLU A 68 7.27 3.43 -14.23
CA GLU A 68 7.58 3.06 -12.85
C GLU A 68 6.38 3.21 -11.94
N ILE A 69 5.53 4.23 -12.17
CA ILE A 69 4.29 4.42 -11.42
C ILE A 69 3.37 3.22 -11.57
N PHE A 70 3.21 2.70 -12.78
CA PHE A 70 2.38 1.52 -13.01
C PHE A 70 3.01 0.23 -12.44
N ARG A 71 4.34 0.17 -12.29
CA ARG A 71 5.01 -0.92 -11.58
C ARG A 71 4.75 -0.84 -10.08
N ILE A 72 4.90 0.34 -9.47
CA ILE A 72 4.60 0.60 -8.07
C ILE A 72 3.13 0.27 -7.78
N LEU A 73 2.21 0.76 -8.62
CA LEU A 73 0.79 0.45 -8.50
C LEU A 73 0.52 -1.06 -8.61
N ALA A 74 1.23 -1.78 -9.49
CA ALA A 74 1.15 -3.23 -9.58
C ALA A 74 1.70 -3.94 -8.33
N GLU A 75 2.74 -3.40 -7.71
CA GLU A 75 3.36 -3.88 -6.48
C GLU A 75 2.45 -3.66 -5.28
N TRP A 76 1.90 -2.46 -5.11
CA TRP A 76 0.95 -2.14 -4.07
C TRP A 76 -0.33 -2.95 -4.20
N ARG A 77 -0.86 -3.09 -5.43
CA ARG A 77 -1.99 -3.99 -5.71
C ARG A 77 -1.64 -5.44 -5.37
N ARG A 78 -0.41 -5.89 -5.63
CA ARG A 78 0.03 -7.23 -5.21
C ARG A 78 0.17 -7.33 -3.69
N ASN A 79 0.56 -6.28 -2.99
CA ASN A 79 0.71 -6.28 -1.53
C ASN A 79 -0.64 -6.22 -0.82
N GLU A 80 -1.62 -5.54 -1.41
CA GLU A 80 -3.02 -5.55 -0.99
C GLU A 80 -3.66 -6.92 -1.24
N ASN A 81 -3.51 -7.46 -2.47
CA ASN A 81 -4.08 -8.75 -2.88
C ASN A 81 -3.19 -9.95 -2.51
N ARG A 82 -2.04 -9.69 -1.89
CA ARG A 82 -1.37 -10.70 -1.09
C ARG A 82 -2.37 -10.94 0.03
N GLU A 83 -3.18 -11.97 -0.13
CA GLU A 83 -3.33 -12.92 0.95
C GLU A 83 -1.89 -13.16 1.41
N TRP A 84 -1.45 -12.43 2.44
CA TRP A 84 -0.12 -12.53 3.03
C TRP A 84 -0.01 -13.94 3.57
N GLU A 85 0.25 -14.90 2.68
CA GLU A 85 0.12 -16.33 2.89
C GLU A 85 -0.72 -16.61 4.13
N PHE A 86 -2.06 -16.55 3.99
CA PHE A 86 -2.97 -17.28 4.88
C PHE A 86 -2.63 -18.78 4.71
N ASN A 87 -1.41 -19.13 5.09
CA ASN A 87 -1.05 -20.45 5.49
C ASN A 87 -2.07 -20.72 6.59
N ARG A 88 -2.84 -21.80 6.49
CA ARG A 88 -3.74 -22.20 7.59
C ARG A 88 -3.00 -22.35 8.93
N ASN A 89 -1.67 -22.28 8.90
CA ASN A 89 -0.74 -22.30 10.03
C ASN A 89 -0.23 -20.92 10.48
N SER A 90 -0.65 -19.80 9.85
CA SER A 90 -0.32 -18.43 10.25
C SER A 90 -0.93 -18.13 11.62
N SER A 91 -0.15 -17.51 12.51
CA SER A 91 -0.62 -17.18 13.85
C SER A 91 -1.67 -16.06 13.82
N THR A 92 -2.54 -15.98 14.83
CA THR A 92 -3.49 -14.86 15.00
C THR A 92 -2.79 -13.51 14.94
N VAL A 93 -1.59 -13.43 15.51
CA VAL A 93 -0.76 -12.21 15.51
C VAL A 93 -0.33 -11.83 14.09
N GLU A 94 0.16 -12.78 13.29
CA GLU A 94 0.55 -12.49 11.90
C GLU A 94 -0.64 -12.04 11.05
N ASN A 95 -1.80 -12.67 11.22
CA ASN A 95 -3.01 -12.25 10.52
C ASN A 95 -3.42 -10.83 10.88
N GLU A 96 -3.35 -10.44 12.15
CA GLU A 96 -3.67 -9.10 12.61
C GLU A 96 -2.69 -8.05 12.06
N ARG A 97 -1.38 -8.34 12.07
CA ARG A 97 -0.37 -7.50 11.41
C ARG A 97 -0.65 -7.33 9.93
N ASN A 98 -0.98 -8.41 9.24
CA ASN A 98 -1.24 -8.39 7.81
C ASN A 98 -2.50 -7.58 7.49
N ASN A 99 -3.56 -7.71 8.30
CA ASN A 99 -4.77 -6.90 8.13
C ASN A 99 -4.47 -5.39 8.25
N ILE A 100 -3.65 -4.99 9.24
CA ILE A 100 -3.23 -3.60 9.40
C ILE A 100 -2.46 -3.14 8.15
N LYS A 101 -1.50 -3.93 7.68
CA LYS A 101 -0.73 -3.59 6.48
C LYS A 101 -1.59 -3.48 5.23
N THR A 102 -2.52 -4.42 5.02
CA THR A 102 -3.44 -4.43 3.89
C THR A 102 -4.38 -3.22 3.92
N ALA A 103 -4.83 -2.80 5.10
CA ALA A 103 -5.64 -1.59 5.23
C ALA A 103 -4.83 -0.33 4.86
N GLU A 104 -3.60 -0.21 5.34
CA GLU A 104 -2.76 0.97 5.08
C GLU A 104 -2.33 1.04 3.60
N ILE A 105 -1.86 -0.06 3.00
CA ILE A 105 -1.46 -0.07 1.58
C ILE A 105 -2.64 0.22 0.64
N ARG A 106 -3.85 -0.17 1.02
CA ARG A 106 -5.06 0.08 0.22
C ARG A 106 -5.34 1.58 0.08
N ILE A 107 -5.17 2.34 1.17
CA ILE A 107 -5.35 3.80 1.17
C ILE A 107 -4.40 4.43 0.15
N TRP A 108 -3.10 4.17 0.28
CA TRP A 108 -2.09 4.77 -0.59
C TRP A 108 -2.23 4.36 -2.06
N LYS A 109 -2.59 3.10 -2.30
CA LYS A 109 -2.93 2.62 -3.64
C LYS A 109 -4.11 3.35 -4.24
N GLU A 110 -5.18 3.58 -3.48
CA GLU A 110 -6.34 4.35 -3.96
C GLU A 110 -5.95 5.81 -4.23
N GLU A 111 -5.20 6.47 -3.35
CA GLU A 111 -4.71 7.83 -3.57
C GLU A 111 -3.82 7.95 -4.82
N LEU A 112 -2.92 6.98 -5.05
CA LEU A 112 -2.07 6.99 -6.24
C LEU A 112 -2.88 6.82 -7.53
N ILE A 113 -3.94 6.02 -7.51
CA ILE A 113 -4.85 5.85 -8.66
C ILE A 113 -5.53 7.19 -9.00
N GLU A 114 -5.97 7.94 -7.98
CA GLU A 114 -6.67 9.22 -8.19
C GLU A 114 -5.79 10.29 -8.86
N LEU A 115 -4.47 10.20 -8.71
CA LEU A 115 -3.51 11.10 -9.37
C LEU A 115 -3.26 10.75 -10.84
N ILE A 116 -3.52 9.51 -11.25
CA ILE A 116 -3.28 9.05 -12.62
C ILE A 116 -4.53 9.34 -13.46
N PRO A 117 -4.42 10.09 -14.58
CA PRO A 117 -5.56 10.30 -15.46
C PRO A 117 -6.13 8.98 -15.98
N GLU A 118 -7.45 8.82 -15.96
CA GLU A 118 -8.14 7.60 -16.42
C GLU A 118 -7.73 7.19 -17.85
N SER A 119 -7.41 8.18 -18.70
CA SER A 119 -6.95 7.96 -20.08
C SER A 119 -5.63 7.19 -20.19
N GLU A 120 -4.84 7.15 -19.13
CA GLU A 120 -3.57 6.41 -19.09
C GLU A 120 -3.79 4.91 -18.78
N PHE A 121 -4.97 4.53 -18.30
CA PHE A 121 -5.34 3.14 -18.11
C PHE A 121 -5.86 2.52 -19.40
N LYS A 122 -5.64 1.21 -19.57
CA LYS A 122 -6.23 0.46 -20.69
C LYS A 122 -7.67 0.09 -20.38
N THR A 123 -8.51 0.06 -21.39
CA THR A 123 -9.87 -0.50 -21.29
C THR A 123 -9.89 -1.94 -21.82
N CYS A 124 -10.73 -2.76 -21.20
CA CYS A 124 -10.91 -4.14 -21.62
C CYS A 124 -11.79 -4.19 -22.89
N GLY A 125 -11.29 -4.81 -23.96
CA GLY A 125 -12.07 -4.94 -25.20
C GLY A 125 -13.30 -5.86 -25.12
N LEU A 126 -13.58 -6.50 -23.98
CA LEU A 126 -14.71 -7.41 -23.79
C LEU A 126 -15.85 -6.81 -22.96
N CYS A 127 -15.53 -6.12 -21.87
CA CYS A 127 -16.52 -5.54 -20.93
C CYS A 127 -16.38 -4.02 -20.77
N GLU A 128 -15.42 -3.41 -21.47
CA GLU A 128 -15.13 -1.97 -21.43
C GLU A 128 -14.61 -1.45 -20.07
N SER A 129 -14.48 -2.30 -19.06
CA SER A 129 -13.89 -1.95 -17.76
C SER A 129 -12.43 -1.53 -17.85
N ILE A 130 -12.02 -0.65 -16.94
CA ILE A 130 -10.63 -0.24 -16.75
C ILE A 130 -9.79 -1.46 -16.34
N GLN A 131 -8.68 -1.66 -17.03
CA GLN A 131 -7.68 -2.67 -16.69
C GLN A 131 -6.71 -2.10 -15.67
N MET A 132 -6.37 -2.91 -14.68
CA MET A 132 -5.41 -2.56 -13.64
C MET A 132 -4.06 -3.23 -13.90
N PRO A 133 -2.93 -2.55 -13.62
CA PRO A 133 -1.63 -3.16 -13.75
C PRO A 133 -1.45 -4.29 -12.72
N LYS A 134 -0.69 -5.31 -13.08
CA LYS A 134 -0.36 -6.47 -12.25
C LYS A 134 1.09 -6.88 -12.50
N ILE A 135 1.83 -7.24 -11.45
CA ILE A 135 3.24 -7.63 -11.60
C ILE A 135 3.36 -8.78 -12.61
N ASP A 136 4.21 -8.59 -13.60
CA ASP A 136 4.62 -9.64 -14.52
C ASP A 136 5.83 -10.38 -13.94
N ARG A 137 5.60 -11.52 -13.29
CA ARG A 137 6.68 -12.34 -12.72
C ARG A 137 7.69 -12.87 -13.76
N ARG A 138 7.36 -12.81 -15.06
CA ARG A 138 8.27 -13.24 -16.14
C ARG A 138 9.29 -12.16 -16.49
N ARG A 139 9.09 -10.93 -16.02
CA ARG A 139 9.97 -9.78 -16.25
C ARG A 139 10.39 -9.22 -14.89
N SER A 140 11.70 -9.05 -14.67
CA SER A 140 12.24 -8.56 -13.39
C SER A 140 11.77 -7.16 -13.00
N ARG A 141 11.27 -6.36 -13.96
CA ARG A 141 10.76 -5.00 -13.78
C ARG A 141 9.54 -4.73 -14.67
N GLY A 142 8.59 -5.66 -14.76
CA GLY A 142 7.45 -5.53 -15.68
C GLY A 142 6.10 -5.63 -15.00
N TYR A 143 5.09 -5.01 -15.62
CA TYR A 143 3.69 -5.22 -15.31
C TYR A 143 2.92 -5.61 -16.58
N VAL A 144 1.79 -6.28 -16.41
CA VAL A 144 0.80 -6.56 -17.45
C VAL A 144 -0.53 -5.94 -17.05
N TRP A 145 -1.38 -5.67 -18.04
CA TRP A 145 -2.71 -5.16 -17.82
C TRP A 145 -3.68 -6.32 -17.61
N GLU A 146 -4.48 -6.24 -16.56
CA GLU A 146 -5.47 -7.25 -16.21
C GLU A 146 -6.85 -6.61 -16.08
N CYS A 147 -7.86 -7.21 -16.71
CA CYS A 147 -9.24 -6.80 -16.50
C CYS A 147 -9.76 -7.38 -15.17
N PRO A 148 -10.24 -6.58 -14.22
CA PRO A 148 -10.79 -7.11 -12.98
C PRO A 148 -12.10 -7.91 -13.17
N ASP A 149 -12.85 -7.67 -14.26
CA ASP A 149 -14.21 -8.22 -14.44
C ASP A 149 -14.30 -9.41 -15.40
N CYS A 150 -13.25 -9.69 -16.18
CA CYS A 150 -13.23 -10.77 -17.17
C CYS A 150 -12.44 -12.01 -16.74
N PHE A 151 -11.97 -12.05 -15.50
CA PHE A 151 -11.16 -13.13 -14.92
C PHE A 151 -11.74 -13.61 -13.60
#